data_AF-A0A5E4KYT3-F1
#
_entry.id   AF-A0A5E4KYT3-F1
#
_cell.length_a   1.000
_cell.length_b   1.000
_cell.length_c   1.000
_cell.angle_alpha   90.00
_cell.angle_beta   90.00
_cell.angle_gamma   90.00
#
_symmetry.space_group_name_H-M   'P 1'
#
loop_
_entity.id
_entity.type
_entity.pdbx_description
1 polymer ?
#
loop_
_entity_poly.entity_id
_entity_poly.type
_entity_poly.pdbx_seq_one_letter_code
_entity_poly.pdbx_strand_id
1 'polypeptide(L)'
;MDIKELKEIITFTNAEKGLISGFDIPSDAFLPLLLSLRTGGDWSYSSENIKTIAVMDRTTVYDNKNKSGYSLEEIYLFINPVIKGEEGIVHRLEKCGDEEIRILVRRPYRIKVVSDRVIKATVNPFEKKIKTEELQEKELAFDGSMSYDIAHEMEHLKQKEIKGGSLWEFKFV
;
A
#
# COMPACT_ATOMS: atom_id res chain seq x y z
N MET A 1 -24.34 -6.32 -16.46
CA MET A 1 -23.80 -7.22 -15.43
C MET A 1 -24.58 -8.53 -15.49
N ASP A 2 -23.89 -9.64 -15.74
CA ASP A 2 -24.50 -10.97 -15.85
C ASP A 2 -24.76 -11.58 -14.45
N ILE A 3 -25.69 -12.54 -14.34
CA ILE A 3 -25.98 -13.26 -13.09
C ILE A 3 -24.73 -13.98 -12.57
N LYS A 4 -23.89 -14.51 -13.46
CA LYS A 4 -22.63 -15.15 -13.08
C LYS A 4 -21.65 -14.16 -12.46
N GLU A 5 -21.45 -13.02 -13.12
CA GLU A 5 -20.60 -11.92 -12.66
C GLU A 5 -21.06 -11.40 -11.29
N LEU A 6 -22.37 -11.23 -11.11
CA LEU A 6 -22.95 -10.84 -9.82
C LEU A 6 -22.66 -11.86 -8.71
N LYS A 7 -22.74 -13.17 -9.00
CA LYS A 7 -22.40 -14.22 -8.02
C LYS A 7 -20.91 -14.19 -7.63
N GLU A 8 -20.02 -13.92 -8.59
CA GLU A 8 -18.58 -13.79 -8.33
C GLU A 8 -18.29 -12.59 -7.42
N ILE A 9 -18.90 -11.42 -7.71
CA ILE A 9 -18.79 -10.21 -6.87
C ILE A 9 -19.29 -10.47 -5.44
N ILE A 10 -20.46 -11.11 -5.29
CA ILE A 10 -21.02 -11.42 -3.97
C ILE A 10 -20.11 -12.38 -3.20
N THR A 11 -19.58 -13.41 -3.87
CA THR A 11 -18.69 -14.40 -3.25
C THR A 11 -17.41 -13.73 -2.75
N PHE A 12 -16.79 -12.88 -3.56
CA PHE A 12 -15.60 -12.13 -3.18
C PHE A 12 -15.87 -11.17 -2.02
N THR A 13 -16.98 -10.43 -2.08
CA THR A 13 -17.37 -9.49 -1.00
C THR A 13 -17.61 -10.21 0.32
N ASN A 14 -18.17 -11.42 0.30
CA ASN A 14 -18.32 -12.23 1.51
C ASN A 14 -16.98 -12.73 2.06
N ALA A 15 -16.03 -13.07 1.19
CA ALA A 15 -14.68 -13.43 1.62
C ALA A 15 -13.95 -12.26 2.30
N GLU A 16 -14.10 -11.03 1.79
CA GLU A 16 -13.58 -9.82 2.44
C GLU A 16 -14.22 -9.58 3.81
N LYS A 17 -15.55 -9.77 3.94
CA LYS A 17 -16.20 -9.72 5.26
C LYS A 17 -15.66 -10.77 6.22
N GLY A 18 -15.43 -11.99 5.72
CA GLY A 18 -14.81 -13.08 6.46
C GLY A 18 -13.41 -12.70 6.95
N LEU A 19 -12.59 -12.11 6.08
CA LEU A 19 -11.28 -11.57 6.42
C LEU A 19 -11.38 -10.57 7.57
N ILE A 20 -12.21 -9.54 7.44
CA ILE A 20 -12.38 -8.49 8.46
C ILE A 20 -12.79 -9.11 9.80
N SER A 21 -13.77 -10.02 9.80
CA SER A 21 -14.23 -10.69 11.02
C SER A 21 -13.20 -11.62 11.66
N GLY A 22 -12.19 -12.06 10.90
CA GLY A 22 -11.09 -12.88 11.40
C GLY A 22 -10.09 -12.11 12.26
N PHE A 23 -10.16 -10.78 12.26
CA PHE A 23 -9.32 -9.92 13.07
C PHE A 23 -10.17 -9.07 14.01
N ASP A 24 -9.74 -8.99 15.28
CA ASP A 24 -10.36 -8.10 16.26
C ASP A 24 -9.87 -6.65 16.06
N ILE A 25 -10.19 -6.04 14.92
CA ILE A 25 -9.99 -4.62 14.63
C ILE A 25 -11.25 -3.99 14.00
N PRO A 26 -11.44 -2.67 14.13
CA PRO A 26 -12.52 -1.95 13.48
C PRO A 26 -12.58 -2.24 11.97
N SER A 27 -13.78 -2.38 11.41
CA SER A 27 -13.95 -2.77 10.01
C SER A 27 -13.46 -1.71 9.01
N ASP A 28 -13.57 -0.43 9.38
CA ASP A 28 -13.06 0.71 8.63
C ASP A 28 -11.52 0.73 8.55
N ALA A 29 -10.84 0.11 9.52
CA ALA A 29 -9.38 -0.08 9.52
C ALA A 29 -8.86 -0.76 8.25
N PHE A 30 -9.67 -1.67 7.68
CA PHE A 30 -9.33 -2.45 6.50
C PHE A 30 -9.50 -1.71 5.18
N LEU A 31 -10.11 -0.52 5.19
CA LEU A 31 -10.44 0.18 3.95
C LEU A 31 -9.23 0.36 3.01
N PRO A 32 -8.03 0.77 3.49
CA PRO A 32 -6.84 0.83 2.63
C PRO A 32 -6.46 -0.51 2.00
N LEU A 33 -6.53 -1.62 2.76
CA LEU A 33 -6.20 -2.95 2.23
C LEU A 33 -7.18 -3.38 1.14
N LEU A 34 -8.48 -3.17 1.36
CA LEU A 34 -9.51 -3.54 0.39
C LEU A 34 -9.41 -2.70 -0.89
N LEU A 35 -9.12 -1.40 -0.79
CA LEU A 35 -8.88 -0.55 -1.95
C LEU A 35 -7.61 -0.97 -2.69
N SER A 36 -6.51 -1.22 -1.97
CA SER A 36 -5.27 -1.71 -2.57
C SER A 36 -5.48 -3.03 -3.33
N LEU A 37 -6.26 -3.98 -2.77
CA LEU A 37 -6.61 -5.23 -3.45
C LEU A 37 -7.47 -5.05 -4.70
N ARG A 38 -8.41 -4.11 -4.70
CA ARG A 38 -9.41 -3.93 -5.78
C ARG A 38 -8.93 -3.01 -6.90
N THR A 39 -8.24 -1.94 -6.54
CA THR A 39 -7.85 -0.86 -7.46
C THR A 39 -6.34 -0.72 -7.59
N GLY A 40 -5.56 -1.49 -6.83
CA GLY A 40 -4.10 -1.33 -6.75
C GLY A 40 -3.69 -0.07 -6.01
N GLY A 41 -2.38 0.15 -5.94
CA GLY A 41 -1.79 1.33 -5.33
C GLY A 41 -1.78 1.30 -3.80
N ASP A 42 -1.23 2.36 -3.25
CA ASP A 42 -1.11 2.59 -1.82
C ASP A 42 -2.25 3.49 -1.36
N TRP A 43 -2.68 3.28 -0.12
CA TRP A 43 -3.86 3.94 0.42
C TRP A 43 -3.67 4.27 1.89
N SER A 44 -4.31 5.33 2.34
CA SER A 44 -4.39 5.72 3.74
C SER A 44 -5.82 6.03 4.14
N TYR A 45 -6.12 5.80 5.40
CA TYR A 45 -7.41 6.10 6.01
C TYR A 45 -7.20 6.63 7.42
N SER A 46 -7.92 7.70 7.76
CA SER A 46 -7.92 8.25 9.12
C SER A 46 -9.35 8.54 9.53
N SER A 47 -9.72 8.08 10.73
CA SER A 47 -10.88 8.56 11.48
C SER A 47 -10.42 9.09 12.84
N GLU A 48 -11.35 9.44 13.74
CA GLU A 48 -11.00 9.99 15.06
C GLU A 48 -10.15 9.03 15.90
N ASN A 49 -10.37 7.72 15.77
CA ASN A 49 -9.79 6.71 16.66
C ASN A 49 -8.82 5.75 15.98
N ILE A 50 -8.66 5.83 14.65
CA ILE A 50 -7.78 4.92 13.93
C ILE A 50 -7.14 5.59 12.73
N LYS A 51 -5.87 5.24 12.52
CA LYS A 51 -5.09 5.64 11.34
C LYS A 51 -4.53 4.39 10.71
N THR A 52 -4.77 4.17 9.43
CA THR A 52 -4.24 3.00 8.73
C THR A 52 -3.63 3.40 7.40
N ILE A 53 -2.58 2.68 7.00
CA ILE A 53 -2.02 2.76 5.66
C ILE A 53 -1.87 1.35 5.09
N ALA A 54 -2.11 1.18 3.80
CA ALA A 54 -1.76 -0.01 3.04
C ALA A 54 -0.72 0.37 2.00
N VAL A 55 0.43 -0.30 2.02
CA VAL A 55 1.50 -0.12 1.03
C VAL A 55 1.83 -1.44 0.36
N MET A 56 2.05 -1.42 -0.94
CA MET A 56 2.22 -2.61 -1.77
C MET A 56 3.65 -2.72 -2.30
N ASP A 57 4.31 -3.83 -1.97
CA ASP A 57 5.51 -4.25 -2.66
C ASP A 57 5.17 -5.16 -3.84
N ARG A 58 5.89 -5.00 -4.96
CA ARG A 58 5.70 -5.80 -6.17
C ARG A 58 6.99 -6.48 -6.57
N THR A 59 6.97 -7.81 -6.55
CA THR A 59 8.08 -8.64 -7.01
C THR A 59 7.68 -9.39 -8.28
N THR A 60 8.41 -9.16 -9.37
CA THR A 60 8.23 -9.91 -10.61
C THR A 60 8.99 -11.23 -10.53
N VAL A 61 8.26 -12.35 -10.57
CA VAL A 61 8.83 -13.70 -10.74
C VAL A 61 8.79 -14.05 -12.21
N TYR A 62 9.96 -14.10 -12.87
CA TYR A 62 10.07 -14.38 -14.30
C TYR A 62 10.95 -15.60 -14.58
N ASP A 63 10.39 -16.59 -15.27
CA ASP A 63 11.11 -17.75 -15.77
C ASP A 63 11.66 -17.45 -17.17
N ASN A 64 12.97 -17.23 -17.24
CA ASN A 64 13.67 -16.95 -18.49
C ASN A 64 13.64 -18.10 -19.50
N LYS A 65 13.44 -19.36 -19.06
CA LYS A 65 13.37 -20.54 -19.93
C LYS A 65 11.99 -20.65 -20.56
N ASN A 66 10.96 -20.57 -19.73
CA ASN A 66 9.57 -20.71 -20.17
C ASN A 66 8.98 -19.41 -20.75
N LYS A 67 9.73 -18.30 -20.66
CA LYS A 67 9.32 -16.95 -21.11
C LYS A 67 8.00 -16.50 -20.50
N SER A 68 7.73 -16.92 -19.28
CA SER A 68 6.50 -16.64 -18.54
C SER A 68 6.83 -16.14 -17.13
N GLY A 69 5.90 -15.42 -16.52
CA GLY A 69 6.08 -14.90 -15.18
C GLY A 69 4.79 -14.32 -14.62
N TYR A 70 4.87 -13.88 -13.37
CA TYR A 70 3.78 -13.21 -12.67
C TYR A 70 4.35 -12.18 -11.71
N SER A 71 3.55 -11.17 -11.39
CA SER A 71 3.87 -10.19 -10.36
C SER A 71 3.23 -10.65 -9.05
N LEU A 72 4.06 -11.00 -8.07
CA LEU A 72 3.61 -11.21 -6.70
C LEU A 72 3.44 -9.85 -6.04
N GLU A 73 2.28 -9.63 -5.43
CA GLU A 73 2.02 -8.39 -4.67
C GLU A 73 1.93 -8.71 -3.18
N GLU A 74 2.70 -7.97 -2.38
CA GLU A 74 2.68 -8.04 -0.92
C GLU A 74 2.17 -6.71 -0.37
N ILE A 75 0.96 -6.71 0.16
CA ILE A 75 0.31 -5.52 0.70
C ILE A 75 0.41 -5.57 2.22
N TYR A 76 0.99 -4.53 2.81
CA TYR A 76 1.13 -4.39 4.26
C TYR A 76 0.15 -3.34 4.76
N LEU A 77 -0.83 -3.76 5.55
CA LEU A 77 -1.74 -2.89 6.29
C LEU A 77 -1.17 -2.63 7.68
N PHE A 78 -0.82 -1.37 7.94
CA PHE A 78 -0.36 -0.91 9.25
C PHE A 78 -1.49 -0.23 10.01
N ILE A 79 -1.70 -0.62 11.26
CA ILE A 79 -2.67 -0.03 12.18
C ILE A 79 -1.98 0.91 13.17
N ASN A 80 -2.38 2.18 13.16
CA ASN A 80 -1.78 3.28 13.91
C ASN A 80 -0.25 3.39 13.71
N PRO A 81 0.23 3.44 12.44
CA PRO A 81 1.66 3.50 12.17
C PRO A 81 2.33 4.77 12.71
N VAL A 82 3.56 4.62 13.16
CA VAL A 82 4.47 5.69 13.60
C VAL A 82 5.85 5.46 13.02
N ILE A 83 6.38 6.46 12.33
CA ILE A 83 7.77 6.44 11.85
C ILE A 83 8.70 6.66 13.04
N LYS A 84 9.62 5.72 13.28
CA LYS A 84 10.63 5.76 14.36
C LYS A 84 12.01 6.19 13.88
N GLY A 85 12.30 6.05 12.59
CA GLY A 85 13.59 6.43 12.03
C GLY A 85 13.52 6.60 10.53
N GLU A 86 14.32 7.55 10.03
CA GLU A 86 14.46 7.87 8.61
C GLU A 86 15.96 8.00 8.30
N GLU A 87 16.40 7.48 7.15
CA GLU A 87 17.78 7.54 6.69
C GLU A 87 17.85 7.90 5.20
N GLY A 88 18.78 8.79 4.85
CA GLY A 88 19.03 9.21 3.47
C GLY A 88 17.95 10.13 2.90
N ILE A 89 18.21 10.69 1.72
CA ILE A 89 17.27 11.55 0.98
C ILE A 89 17.31 11.14 -0.49
N VAL A 90 16.14 10.89 -1.07
CA VAL A 90 15.95 10.59 -2.48
C VAL A 90 15.00 11.60 -3.09
N HIS A 91 15.44 12.25 -4.16
CA HIS A 91 14.61 13.14 -4.97
C HIS A 91 13.81 12.31 -5.98
N ARG A 92 12.48 12.45 -5.97
CA ARG A 92 11.58 11.65 -6.82
C ARG A 92 10.47 12.50 -7.38
N LEU A 93 9.90 12.04 -8.48
CA LEU A 93 8.67 12.58 -9.04
C LEU A 93 7.50 11.72 -8.60
N GLU A 94 6.52 12.33 -7.93
CA GLU A 94 5.30 11.66 -7.46
C GLU A 94 4.06 12.35 -8.03
N LYS A 95 2.97 11.59 -8.18
CA LYS A 95 1.62 12.09 -8.53
C LYS A 95 0.67 11.56 -7.45
N CYS A 96 -0.21 12.41 -6.93
CA CYS A 96 -1.16 12.04 -5.89
C CYS A 96 -2.58 12.45 -6.26
N GLY A 97 -3.56 11.56 -6.02
CA GLY A 97 -4.98 11.85 -6.20
C GLY A 97 -5.30 12.43 -7.57
N ASP A 98 -6.03 13.56 -7.56
CA ASP A 98 -6.50 14.25 -8.75
C ASP A 98 -5.48 15.25 -9.34
N GLU A 99 -4.28 15.38 -8.75
CA GLU A 99 -3.24 16.26 -9.28
C GLU A 99 -2.92 15.88 -10.73
N GLU A 100 -2.95 16.82 -11.67
CA GLU A 100 -2.74 16.49 -13.08
C GLU A 100 -1.27 16.14 -13.40
N ILE A 101 -0.34 16.70 -12.62
CA ILE A 101 1.10 16.71 -12.93
C ILE A 101 1.92 16.17 -11.76
N ARG A 102 3.08 15.58 -12.08
CA ARG A 102 4.02 15.11 -11.06
C ARG A 102 4.75 16.28 -10.39
N ILE A 103 5.01 16.15 -9.09
CA ILE A 103 5.81 17.08 -8.31
C ILE A 103 7.13 16.44 -7.87
N LEU A 104 8.17 17.26 -7.73
CA LEU A 104 9.47 16.87 -7.20
C LEU A 104 9.42 16.88 -5.67
N VAL A 105 9.51 15.70 -5.07
CA VAL A 105 9.50 15.53 -3.62
C VAL A 105 10.82 14.93 -3.13
N ARG A 106 11.00 14.99 -1.81
CA ARG A 106 12.11 14.36 -1.10
C ARG A 106 11.55 13.29 -0.17
N ARG A 107 12.07 12.08 -0.27
CA ARG A 107 11.67 10.94 0.56
C ARG A 107 12.89 10.31 1.24
N PRO A 108 12.72 9.70 2.42
CA PRO A 108 13.80 8.94 3.05
C PRO A 108 14.10 7.69 2.21
N TYR A 109 15.38 7.36 2.05
CA TYR A 109 15.77 6.11 1.37
C TYR A 109 15.37 4.88 2.20
N ARG A 110 15.51 4.97 3.52
CA ARG A 110 15.06 3.94 4.46
C ARG A 110 14.14 4.52 5.52
N ILE A 111 13.18 3.71 5.96
CA ILE A 111 12.27 4.04 7.04
C ILE A 111 12.12 2.87 8.00
N LYS A 112 11.94 3.19 9.28
CA LYS A 112 11.47 2.25 10.30
C LYS A 112 10.09 2.67 10.77
N VAL A 113 9.11 1.79 10.62
CA VAL A 113 7.73 2.00 11.06
C VAL A 113 7.40 1.02 12.18
N VAL A 114 6.81 1.56 13.24
CA VAL A 114 6.18 0.80 14.31
C VAL A 114 4.67 0.95 14.19
N SER A 115 3.93 -0.12 14.43
CA SER A 115 2.48 -0.18 14.25
C SER A 115 1.86 -1.05 15.35
N ASP A 116 0.62 -0.78 15.75
CA ASP A 116 -0.06 -1.58 16.78
C ASP A 116 -0.25 -3.03 16.33
N ARG A 117 -0.58 -3.20 15.05
CA ARG A 117 -0.73 -4.47 14.34
C ARG A 117 -0.26 -4.29 12.90
N VAL A 118 0.20 -5.38 12.27
CA VAL A 118 0.55 -5.39 10.84
C VAL A 118 -0.09 -6.61 10.21
N ILE A 119 -0.95 -6.39 9.22
CA ILE A 119 -1.58 -7.45 8.44
C ILE A 119 -0.95 -7.45 7.06
N LYS A 120 -0.43 -8.61 6.64
CA LYS A 120 0.14 -8.81 5.31
C LYS A 120 -0.85 -9.60 4.45
N ALA A 121 -1.11 -9.11 3.24
CA ALA A 121 -1.79 -9.85 2.20
C ALA A 121 -0.80 -10.16 1.07
N THR A 122 -0.72 -11.43 0.66
CA THR A 122 0.07 -11.87 -0.48
C THR A 122 -0.88 -12.29 -1.60
N VAL A 123 -0.82 -11.57 -2.72
CA VAL A 123 -1.64 -11.80 -3.91
C VAL A 123 -0.80 -12.51 -4.96
N ASN A 124 -1.18 -13.75 -5.27
CA ASN A 124 -0.58 -14.52 -6.34
C ASN A 124 -1.56 -14.62 -7.51
N PRO A 125 -1.36 -13.84 -8.59
CA PRO A 125 -2.28 -13.85 -9.73
C PRO A 125 -2.17 -15.13 -10.56
N PHE A 126 -1.05 -15.83 -10.52
CA PHE A 126 -0.87 -17.11 -11.21
C PHE A 126 -1.73 -18.21 -10.56
N GLU A 127 -1.73 -18.29 -9.23
CA GLU A 127 -2.56 -19.22 -8.46
C GLU A 127 -4.00 -18.74 -8.26
N LYS A 128 -4.28 -17.45 -8.53
CA LYS A 128 -5.53 -16.76 -8.20
C LYS A 128 -5.88 -16.86 -6.71
N LYS A 129 -4.86 -16.66 -5.86
CA LYS A 129 -5.01 -16.74 -4.40
C LYS A 129 -4.57 -15.45 -3.73
N ILE A 130 -5.29 -15.11 -2.66
CA ILE A 130 -4.92 -14.07 -1.71
C ILE A 130 -4.76 -14.78 -0.37
N LYS A 131 -3.56 -14.74 0.19
CA LYS A 131 -3.28 -15.22 1.55
C LYS A 131 -3.15 -14.01 2.46
N THR A 132 -3.76 -14.05 3.63
CA THR A 132 -3.61 -13.01 4.65
C THR A 132 -3.07 -13.59 5.94
N GLU A 133 -2.23 -12.83 6.62
CA GLU A 133 -1.70 -13.18 7.94
C GLU A 133 -1.36 -11.91 8.74
N GLU A 134 -1.46 -11.99 10.06
CA GLU A 134 -0.91 -10.96 10.94
C GLU A 134 0.54 -11.29 11.27
N LEU A 135 1.40 -10.29 11.12
CA LEU A 135 2.81 -10.41 11.44
C LEU A 135 3.01 -10.28 12.95
N GLN A 136 3.90 -11.09 13.51
CA GLN A 136 4.28 -10.99 14.92
C GLN A 136 5.13 -9.74 15.19
N GLU A 137 5.94 -9.36 14.21
CA GLU A 137 6.76 -8.16 14.27
C GLU A 137 5.91 -6.91 14.03
N LYS A 138 6.01 -5.98 14.98
CA LYS A 138 5.31 -4.69 14.96
C LYS A 138 6.19 -3.53 14.49
N GLU A 139 7.50 -3.76 14.43
CA GLU A 139 8.49 -2.84 13.90
C GLU A 139 9.06 -3.44 12.62
N LEU A 140 8.92 -2.73 11.50
CA LEU A 140 9.43 -3.15 10.21
C LEU A 140 10.32 -2.05 9.63
N ALA A 141 11.35 -2.46 8.90
CA ALA A 141 12.25 -1.58 8.18
C ALA A 141 12.10 -1.81 6.68
N PHE A 142 11.98 -0.72 5.93
CA PHE A 142 11.87 -0.75 4.48
C PHE A 142 12.87 0.21 3.85
N ASP A 143 13.26 -0.08 2.61
CA ASP A 143 14.06 0.81 1.78
C ASP A 143 13.49 0.91 0.37
N GLY A 144 14.02 1.83 -0.43
CA GLY A 144 13.61 1.98 -1.82
C GLY A 144 12.15 2.40 -1.94
N SER A 145 11.42 1.83 -2.92
CA SER A 145 10.03 2.19 -3.23
C SER A 145 9.14 2.19 -2.00
N MET A 146 9.17 1.11 -1.23
CA MET A 146 8.35 0.95 -0.03
C MET A 146 8.58 2.05 1.00
N SER A 147 9.82 2.52 1.17
CA SER A 147 10.13 3.64 2.07
C SER A 147 9.44 4.94 1.60
N TYR A 148 9.41 5.18 0.29
CA TYR A 148 8.79 6.37 -0.29
C TYR A 148 7.27 6.31 -0.19
N ASP A 149 6.69 5.14 -0.49
CA ASP A 149 5.24 4.91 -0.50
C ASP A 149 4.68 5.00 0.92
N ILE A 150 5.39 4.43 1.91
CA ILE A 150 5.07 4.62 3.34
C ILE A 150 5.15 6.10 3.73
N ALA A 151 6.23 6.79 3.39
CA ALA A 151 6.39 8.20 3.74
C ALA A 151 5.30 9.08 3.12
N HIS A 152 4.85 8.75 1.90
CA HIS A 152 3.74 9.40 1.21
C HIS A 152 2.42 9.20 1.96
N GLU A 153 2.04 7.94 2.25
CA GLU A 153 0.78 7.65 2.96
C GLU A 153 0.77 8.20 4.39
N MET A 154 1.95 8.24 5.04
CA MET A 154 2.12 8.87 6.36
C MET A 154 1.97 10.40 6.31
N GLU A 155 2.16 11.04 5.16
CA GLU A 155 1.92 12.48 4.95
C GLU A 155 0.41 12.77 4.86
N HIS A 156 -0.35 11.92 4.17
CA HIS A 156 -1.82 11.99 4.11
C HIS A 156 -2.47 11.86 5.49
N LEU A 157 -1.99 10.94 6.32
CA LEU A 157 -2.48 10.79 7.71
C LEU A 157 -2.25 12.01 8.60
N LYS A 158 -1.35 12.93 8.19
CA LYS A 158 -1.09 14.20 8.87
C LYS A 158 -1.94 15.34 8.29
N GLN A 159 -2.83 15.07 7.33
CA GLN A 159 -3.63 16.05 6.59
C GLN A 159 -2.78 17.18 6.00
N LYS A 160 -1.57 16.86 5.56
CA LYS A 160 -0.70 17.80 4.88
C LYS A 160 -0.87 17.60 3.39
N GLU A 161 -1.15 18.67 2.65
CA GLU A 161 -0.93 18.67 1.21
C GLU A 161 0.54 18.30 0.95
N ILE A 162 0.76 17.40 0.00
CA ILE A 162 2.12 17.03 -0.40
C ILE A 162 2.74 18.24 -1.09
N LYS A 163 3.81 18.78 -0.49
CA LYS A 163 4.52 19.94 -1.04
C LYS A 163 5.81 19.51 -1.71
N GLY A 164 6.01 19.95 -2.94
CA GLY A 164 7.19 19.64 -3.75
C GLY A 164 7.54 20.76 -4.72
N GLY A 165 8.70 20.64 -5.35
CA GLY A 165 9.10 21.46 -6.48
C GLY A 165 8.29 21.10 -7.73
N SER A 166 8.19 22.04 -8.66
CA SER A 166 7.41 21.84 -9.87
C SER A 166 8.19 21.10 -10.95
N LEU A 167 7.53 20.22 -11.72
CA LEU A 167 8.12 19.62 -12.93
C LEU A 167 8.54 20.69 -13.96
N TRP A 168 7.89 21.86 -13.95
CA TRP A 168 8.21 22.98 -14.84
C TRP A 168 9.60 23.58 -14.61
N GLU A 169 10.25 23.27 -13.49
CA GLU A 169 11.62 23.71 -13.18
C GLU A 169 12.68 22.90 -13.95
N PHE A 170 12.29 21.78 -14.56
CA PHE A 170 13.21 20.87 -15.24
C PHE A 170 13.63 21.43 -16.60
N LYS A 171 14.87 21.15 -17.00
CA LYS A 171 15.42 21.54 -18.30
C LYS A 171 15.67 20.30 -19.14
N PHE A 172 15.29 20.35 -20.42
CA PHE A 172 15.77 19.40 -21.41
C PHE A 172 17.24 19.73 -21.72
N VAL A 173 18.10 18.71 -21.77
CA VAL A 173 19.55 18.80 -22.06
C VAL A 173 19.87 17.88 -23.23
#